data_AF-A0A2S7Z5W1-F1
#
_entry.id   AF-A0A2S7Z5W1-F1
#
_cell.length_a   1.000
_cell.length_b   1.000
_cell.length_c   1.000
_cell.angle_alpha   90.00
_cell.angle_beta   90.00
_cell.angle_gamma   90.00
#
_symmetry.space_group_name_H-M   'P 1'
#
loop_
_entity.id
_entity.type
_entity.pdbx_description
1 polymer ?
#
loop_
_entity_poly.entity_id
_entity_poly.type
_entity_poly.pdbx_seq_one_letter_code
_entity_poly.pdbx_strand_id
1 'polypeptide(L)'
;MKRYCDACRQYCDEAAMFCPTCGQYTVATEVERIAPEGDVIYPFAHYQMSYKDTFLYVMGKKFMDTDGRASRREFFQFIFLWNVVIICILAVFFALTAIFKTGPYLLGLAWMIISILGLVSFVPMVALCVRRLHDTGKGSDTLLLFFVPFVGPLILLGLLSKKGQAQDNQYGSALQHIVIDKRLASIMKVSPTSSSLTTKVLIAVIVSALCVSGLSMRYMAPSDKTISMGWFANAVVGEGSEEAAEASVKEYFNAVNNKDYDKAFTYVIDQAKANPTEKQKWIESMKKAPKVDVVSLGVSQVSRVGNLKRITFEANLQMTKPSEGAVEATHTKRYISVIEENGAWHIEGFYKDDPNDK
;
A
#
# COMPACT_ATOMS: atom_id res chain seq x y z
N MET A 1 -45.80 2.34 -3.09
CA MET A 1 -45.33 3.63 -3.65
C MET A 1 -46.41 4.69 -3.45
N LYS A 2 -46.22 5.66 -2.57
CA LYS A 2 -47.18 6.77 -2.47
C LYS A 2 -46.89 7.78 -3.58
N ARG A 3 -47.91 8.30 -4.26
CA ARG A 3 -47.71 9.37 -5.24
C ARG A 3 -47.78 10.71 -4.52
N TYR A 4 -46.94 11.66 -4.92
CA TYR A 4 -46.89 13.00 -4.31
C TYR A 4 -47.29 14.05 -5.34
N CYS A 5 -48.05 15.05 -4.90
CA CYS A 5 -48.39 16.20 -5.71
C CYS A 5 -47.55 17.42 -5.27
N ASP A 6 -46.67 17.89 -6.15
CA ASP A 6 -45.81 19.05 -5.88
C ASP A 6 -46.60 20.35 -5.69
N ALA A 7 -47.70 20.52 -6.42
CA ALA A 7 -48.55 21.72 -6.34
C ALA A 7 -49.33 21.79 -5.01
N CYS A 8 -49.87 20.66 -4.56
CA CYS A 8 -50.72 20.58 -3.38
C CYS A 8 -49.95 20.19 -2.09
N ARG A 9 -48.69 19.76 -2.22
CA ARG A 9 -47.84 19.21 -1.15
C ARG A 9 -48.50 18.10 -0.32
N GLN A 10 -49.32 17.27 -0.98
CA GLN A 10 -50.09 16.21 -0.33
C GLN A 10 -49.81 14.84 -0.97
N TYR A 11 -49.90 13.79 -0.15
CA TYR A 11 -49.90 12.42 -0.63
C TYR A 11 -51.20 12.10 -1.35
N CYS A 12 -51.07 11.51 -2.52
CA CYS A 12 -52.15 10.97 -3.32
C CYS A 12 -52.11 9.44 -3.28
N ASP A 13 -53.24 8.82 -3.58
CA ASP A 13 -53.30 7.37 -3.70
C ASP A 13 -52.27 6.84 -4.70
N GLU A 14 -51.79 5.62 -4.47
CA GLU A 14 -50.76 4.97 -5.28
C GLU A 14 -51.16 4.82 -6.75
N ALA A 15 -52.46 4.72 -7.04
CA ALA A 15 -53.02 4.68 -8.40
C ALA A 15 -53.34 6.06 -8.99
N ALA A 16 -53.34 7.14 -8.20
CA ALA A 16 -53.81 8.45 -8.62
C ALA A 16 -52.75 9.20 -9.43
N MET A 17 -52.70 8.96 -10.74
CA MET A 17 -51.76 9.60 -11.69
C MET A 17 -51.91 11.14 -11.74
N PHE A 18 -53.06 11.65 -11.32
CA PHE A 18 -53.36 13.07 -11.15
C PHE A 18 -53.85 13.32 -9.72
N CYS A 19 -53.49 14.48 -9.16
CA CYS A 19 -53.86 14.85 -7.81
C CYS A 19 -55.37 15.13 -7.73
N PRO A 20 -56.13 14.48 -6.84
CA PRO A 20 -57.57 14.70 -6.73
C PRO A 20 -57.92 16.13 -6.28
N THR A 21 -56.98 16.85 -5.67
CA THR A 21 -57.20 18.21 -5.14
C THR A 21 -56.91 19.30 -6.18
N CYS A 22 -55.86 19.17 -7.00
CA CYS A 22 -55.44 20.22 -7.94
C CYS A 22 -55.28 19.78 -9.40
N GLY A 23 -55.54 18.52 -9.74
CA GLY A 23 -55.50 18.02 -11.12
C GLY A 23 -54.10 17.94 -11.77
N GLN A 24 -53.05 18.38 -11.06
CA GLN A 24 -51.66 18.24 -11.52
C GLN A 24 -51.22 16.77 -11.53
N TYR A 25 -50.29 16.43 -12.42
CA TYR A 25 -49.72 15.08 -12.47
C TYR A 25 -48.97 14.79 -11.17
N THR A 26 -49.11 13.57 -10.65
CA THR A 26 -48.43 13.15 -9.43
C THR A 26 -47.18 12.36 -9.76
N VAL A 27 -46.11 12.67 -9.03
CA VAL A 27 -44.83 11.99 -9.18
C VAL A 27 -44.85 10.75 -8.28
N ALA A 28 -44.50 9.60 -8.84
CA ALA A 28 -44.28 8.39 -8.04
C ALA A 28 -42.95 8.57 -7.31
N THR A 29 -43.03 9.07 -6.07
CA THR A 29 -41.85 9.40 -5.28
C THR A 29 -41.85 8.52 -4.05
N GLU A 30 -40.79 7.73 -3.85
CA GLU A 30 -40.51 7.17 -2.54
C GLU A 30 -40.16 8.35 -1.61
N VAL A 31 -41.14 8.87 -0.88
CA VAL A 31 -40.93 9.89 0.14
C VAL A 31 -40.94 9.20 1.49
N GLU A 32 -39.87 9.37 2.27
CA GLU A 32 -39.75 8.75 3.58
C GLU A 32 -40.59 9.52 4.61
N ARG A 33 -40.49 10.86 4.64
CA ARG A 33 -41.28 11.78 5.50
C ARG A 33 -41.39 13.19 4.88
N ILE A 34 -42.38 13.97 5.33
CA ILE A 34 -42.47 15.42 5.03
C ILE A 34 -41.94 16.17 6.26
N ALA A 35 -41.01 17.10 6.06
CA ALA A 35 -40.51 17.97 7.13
C ALA A 35 -41.63 18.90 7.64
N PRO A 36 -41.59 19.39 8.89
CA PRO A 36 -42.61 20.31 9.43
C PRO A 36 -42.84 21.57 8.57
N GLU A 37 -41.83 21.97 7.80
CA GLU A 37 -41.83 23.16 6.93
C GLU A 37 -42.34 22.85 5.49
N GLY A 38 -42.76 21.60 5.21
CA GLY A 38 -43.33 21.17 3.94
C GLY A 38 -42.33 20.64 2.91
N ASP A 39 -41.05 20.48 3.29
CA ASP A 39 -40.00 19.93 2.42
C ASP A 39 -40.10 18.38 2.35
N VAL A 40 -39.97 17.83 1.14
CA VAL A 40 -40.00 16.38 0.88
C VAL A 40 -38.66 15.75 1.27
N ILE A 41 -38.67 14.79 2.20
CA ILE A 41 -37.47 14.04 2.61
C ILE A 41 -37.45 12.70 1.87
N TYR A 42 -36.44 12.53 1.03
CA TYR A 42 -36.18 11.31 0.27
C TYR A 42 -35.53 10.23 1.15
N PRO A 43 -35.47 8.97 0.70
CA PRO A 43 -34.60 7.97 1.30
C PRO A 43 -33.14 8.43 1.35
N PHE A 44 -32.40 8.01 2.37
CA PHE A 44 -30.98 8.37 2.54
C PHE A 44 -30.10 8.09 1.32
N ALA A 45 -30.46 7.14 0.46
CA ALA A 45 -29.76 6.82 -0.78
C ALA A 45 -29.64 8.03 -1.74
N HIS A 46 -30.59 8.97 -1.70
CA HIS A 46 -30.57 10.16 -2.57
C HIS A 46 -29.62 11.25 -2.07
N TYR A 47 -29.17 11.20 -0.82
CA TYR A 47 -28.36 12.25 -0.20
C TYR A 47 -26.87 11.96 -0.20
N GLN A 48 -26.07 13.02 -0.31
CA GLN A 48 -24.61 12.97 -0.17
C GLN A 48 -24.22 13.01 1.30
N MET A 49 -24.15 11.84 1.93
CA MET A 49 -23.83 11.72 3.36
C MET A 49 -22.37 12.09 3.69
N SER A 50 -22.15 12.37 4.97
CA SER A 50 -20.81 12.50 5.53
C SER A 50 -20.11 11.13 5.61
N TYR A 51 -18.78 11.08 5.74
CA TYR A 51 -18.05 9.81 5.94
C TYR A 51 -18.58 9.00 7.13
N LYS A 52 -18.83 9.68 8.26
CA LYS A 52 -19.38 9.06 9.47
C LYS A 52 -20.77 8.49 9.21
N ASP A 53 -21.67 9.29 8.65
CA ASP A 53 -23.06 8.88 8.46
C ASP A 53 -23.17 7.79 7.38
N THR A 54 -22.30 7.83 6.37
CA THR A 54 -22.18 6.76 5.37
C THR A 54 -21.81 5.43 6.05
N PHE A 55 -20.82 5.45 6.94
CA PHE A 55 -20.43 4.25 7.68
C PHE A 55 -21.56 3.73 8.58
N LEU A 56 -22.21 4.61 9.35
CA LEU A 56 -23.32 4.22 10.21
C LEU A 56 -24.54 3.73 9.42
N TYR A 57 -24.78 4.30 8.24
CA TYR A 57 -25.85 3.88 7.35
C TYR A 57 -25.59 2.47 6.81
N VAL A 58 -24.39 2.20 6.29
CA VAL A 58 -24.01 0.90 5.73
C VAL A 58 -23.93 -0.17 6.81
N MET A 59 -23.24 0.10 7.93
CA MET A 59 -23.04 -0.88 9.00
C MET A 59 -24.27 -1.07 9.89
N GLY A 60 -25.11 -0.05 10.03
CA GLY A 60 -26.27 -0.07 10.93
C GLY A 60 -27.58 -0.39 10.23
N LYS A 61 -27.97 0.44 9.24
CA LYS A 61 -29.28 0.33 8.59
C LYS A 61 -29.30 -0.63 7.41
N LYS A 62 -28.21 -0.69 6.62
CA LYS A 62 -28.11 -1.47 5.37
C LYS A 62 -27.11 -2.63 5.48
N PHE A 63 -27.01 -3.24 6.67
CA PHE A 63 -25.98 -4.24 6.97
C PHE A 63 -26.05 -5.49 6.08
N MET A 64 -27.25 -6.02 5.83
CA MET A 64 -27.48 -7.16 4.91
C MET A 64 -28.43 -6.82 3.77
N ASP A 65 -28.85 -5.57 3.70
CA ASP A 65 -29.89 -5.13 2.78
C ASP A 65 -29.27 -4.84 1.40
N THR A 66 -29.63 -5.68 0.44
CA THR A 66 -29.22 -5.59 -0.96
C THR A 66 -30.18 -4.78 -1.83
N ASP A 67 -31.31 -4.35 -1.27
CA ASP A 67 -32.36 -3.69 -2.03
C ASP A 67 -32.05 -2.21 -2.23
N GLY A 68 -32.42 -1.72 -3.41
CA GLY A 68 -32.19 -0.36 -3.85
C GLY A 68 -30.84 -0.17 -4.55
N ARG A 69 -30.46 1.10 -4.63
CA ARG A 69 -29.27 1.58 -5.36
C ARG A 69 -28.31 2.27 -4.38
N ALA A 70 -27.01 2.09 -4.59
CA ALA A 70 -25.97 2.80 -3.86
C ALA A 70 -25.20 3.74 -4.79
N SER A 71 -25.01 4.98 -4.34
CA SER A 71 -24.27 5.97 -5.12
C SER A 71 -22.78 5.63 -5.19
N ARG A 72 -22.11 6.07 -6.24
CA ARG A 72 -20.64 5.98 -6.35
C ARG A 72 -19.95 6.61 -5.14
N ARG A 73 -20.48 7.74 -4.65
CA ARG A 73 -19.93 8.46 -3.50
C ARG A 73 -20.04 7.64 -2.22
N GLU A 74 -21.21 7.06 -1.94
CA GLU A 74 -21.43 6.16 -0.78
C GLU A 74 -20.44 4.99 -0.80
N PHE A 75 -20.30 4.32 -1.95
CA PHE A 75 -19.38 3.20 -2.13
C PHE A 75 -17.92 3.59 -1.82
N PHE A 76 -17.39 4.62 -2.49
CA PHE A 76 -15.99 5.01 -2.28
C PHE A 76 -15.75 5.66 -0.91
N GLN A 77 -16.71 6.36 -0.32
CA GLN A 77 -16.58 6.90 1.04
C GLN A 77 -16.46 5.77 2.08
N PHE A 78 -17.27 4.71 1.94
CA PHE A 78 -17.21 3.54 2.83
C PHE A 78 -15.86 2.84 2.69
N ILE A 79 -15.45 2.49 1.47
CA ILE A 79 -14.16 1.84 1.20
C ILE A 79 -12.98 2.71 1.65
N PHE A 80 -13.04 4.02 1.42
CA PHE A 80 -11.98 4.94 1.85
C PHE A 80 -11.84 4.97 3.37
N LEU A 81 -12.95 5.13 4.11
CA LEU A 81 -12.92 5.14 5.58
C LEU A 81 -12.44 3.79 6.14
N TRP A 82 -12.87 2.69 5.54
CA TRP A 82 -12.39 1.34 5.87
C TRP A 82 -10.86 1.22 5.77
N ASN A 83 -10.29 1.72 4.66
CA ASN A 83 -8.85 1.73 4.46
C ASN A 83 -8.11 2.64 5.45
N VAL A 84 -8.68 3.82 5.79
CA VAL A 84 -8.11 4.69 6.83
C VAL A 84 -7.99 3.93 8.16
N VAL A 85 -9.04 3.21 8.57
CA VAL A 85 -9.03 2.44 9.82
C VAL A 85 -7.94 1.37 9.81
N ILE A 86 -7.86 0.57 8.74
CA ILE A 86 -6.85 -0.50 8.62
C ILE A 86 -5.42 0.07 8.67
N ILE A 87 -5.15 1.12 7.89
CA ILE A 87 -3.81 1.73 7.82
C ILE A 87 -3.42 2.32 9.17
N CYS A 88 -4.35 2.96 9.88
CA CYS A 88 -4.08 3.49 11.23
C CYS A 88 -3.79 2.38 12.24
N ILE A 89 -4.56 1.28 12.23
CA ILE A 89 -4.29 0.12 13.10
C ILE A 89 -2.88 -0.42 12.81
N LEU A 90 -2.56 -0.68 11.54
CA LEU A 90 -1.23 -1.14 11.15
C LEU A 90 -0.14 -0.19 11.63
N ALA A 91 -0.27 1.12 11.39
CA ALA A 91 0.72 2.11 11.79
C ALA A 91 0.99 2.11 13.30
N VAL A 92 -0.07 2.01 14.12
CA VAL A 92 0.07 1.91 15.58
C VAL A 92 0.83 0.65 15.96
N PHE A 93 0.45 -0.52 15.43
CA PHE A 93 1.12 -1.78 15.76
C PHE A 93 2.56 -1.85 15.24
N PHE A 94 2.84 -1.30 14.06
CA PHE A 94 4.21 -1.13 13.56
C PHE A 94 5.05 -0.26 14.50
N ALA A 95 4.53 0.89 14.94
CA ALA A 95 5.22 1.77 15.88
C ALA A 95 5.47 1.09 17.23
N LEU A 96 4.47 0.42 17.80
CA LEU A 96 4.60 -0.31 19.06
C LEU A 96 5.65 -1.42 18.94
N THR A 97 5.65 -2.16 17.84
CA THR A 97 6.64 -3.24 17.61
C THR A 97 8.06 -2.67 17.54
N ALA A 98 8.25 -1.53 16.88
CA ALA A 98 9.55 -0.86 16.80
C ALA A 98 10.02 -0.33 18.16
N ILE A 99 9.12 0.23 18.98
CA ILE A 99 9.43 0.79 20.30
C ILE A 99 9.77 -0.30 21.31
N PHE A 100 8.91 -1.33 21.42
CA PHE A 100 9.04 -2.36 22.45
C PHE A 100 9.91 -3.55 22.03
N LYS A 101 10.39 -3.57 20.78
CA LYS A 101 11.20 -4.65 20.20
C LYS A 101 10.59 -6.04 20.42
N THR A 102 9.26 -6.11 20.37
CA THR A 102 8.49 -7.31 20.74
C THR A 102 8.54 -8.40 19.67
N GLY A 103 9.20 -8.18 18.53
CA GLY A 103 9.19 -9.13 17.41
C GLY A 103 7.80 -9.25 16.76
N PRO A 104 7.47 -10.36 16.09
CA PRO A 104 6.28 -10.44 15.23
C PRO A 104 4.94 -10.51 15.98
N TYR A 105 4.93 -10.66 17.31
CA TYR A 105 3.70 -10.91 18.08
C TYR A 105 2.68 -9.76 18.00
N LEU A 106 3.13 -8.51 18.10
CA LEU A 106 2.25 -7.34 18.00
C LEU A 106 1.68 -7.15 16.59
N LEU A 107 2.47 -7.46 15.56
CA LEU A 107 1.98 -7.48 14.17
C LEU A 107 0.95 -8.60 13.96
N GLY A 108 1.17 -9.78 14.57
CA GLY A 108 0.18 -10.86 14.58
C GLY A 108 -1.15 -10.45 15.22
N LEU A 109 -1.10 -9.73 16.34
CA LEU A 109 -2.29 -9.17 16.99
C LEU A 109 -2.99 -8.14 16.08
N ALA A 110 -2.23 -7.29 15.39
CA ALA A 110 -2.80 -6.34 14.42
C ALA A 110 -3.58 -7.07 13.31
N TRP A 111 -2.99 -8.12 12.74
CA TRP A 111 -3.62 -8.94 11.70
C TRP A 111 -4.86 -9.67 12.21
N MET A 112 -4.84 -10.17 13.45
CA MET A 112 -6.02 -10.78 14.07
C MET A 112 -7.17 -9.77 14.19
N ILE A 113 -6.89 -8.55 14.68
CA ILE A 113 -7.90 -7.48 14.81
C ILE A 113 -8.46 -7.10 13.43
N ILE A 114 -7.59 -6.88 12.44
CA ILE A 114 -8.00 -6.54 11.07
C ILE A 114 -8.86 -7.66 10.46
N SER A 115 -8.53 -8.93 10.72
CA SER A 115 -9.29 -10.08 10.23
C SER A 115 -10.69 -10.13 10.85
N ILE A 116 -10.81 -9.88 12.15
CA ILE A 116 -12.12 -9.82 12.84
C ILE A 116 -12.96 -8.67 12.29
N LEU A 117 -12.36 -7.48 12.17
CA LEU A 117 -13.02 -6.32 11.59
C LEU A 117 -13.49 -6.63 10.16
N GLY A 118 -12.61 -7.22 9.34
CA GLY A 118 -12.90 -7.63 7.97
C GLY A 118 -14.05 -8.62 7.87
N LEU A 119 -14.11 -9.61 8.78
CA LEU A 119 -15.20 -10.57 8.82
C LEU A 119 -16.55 -9.92 9.15
N VAL A 120 -16.57 -9.02 10.15
CA VAL A 120 -17.78 -8.26 10.52
C VAL A 120 -18.25 -7.37 9.37
N SER A 121 -17.30 -6.78 8.63
CA SER A 121 -17.60 -5.84 7.55
C SER A 121 -17.79 -6.51 6.19
N PHE A 122 -17.57 -7.83 6.09
CA PHE A 122 -17.69 -8.59 4.85
C PHE A 122 -19.12 -8.53 4.30
N VAL A 123 -20.10 -8.83 5.16
CA VAL A 123 -21.52 -8.83 4.78
C VAL A 123 -21.99 -7.46 4.27
N PRO A 124 -21.79 -6.34 4.99
CA PRO A 124 -22.20 -5.03 4.50
C PRO A 124 -21.41 -4.58 3.28
N MET A 125 -20.15 -4.98 3.12
CA MET A 125 -19.36 -4.66 1.93
C MET A 125 -19.91 -5.37 0.69
N VAL A 126 -20.31 -6.64 0.82
CA VAL A 126 -20.99 -7.38 -0.25
C VAL A 126 -22.35 -6.76 -0.57
N ALA A 127 -23.18 -6.46 0.45
CA ALA A 127 -24.47 -5.82 0.24
C ALA A 127 -24.35 -4.46 -0.46
N LEU A 128 -23.34 -3.67 -0.09
CA LEU A 128 -23.02 -2.39 -0.74
C LEU A 128 -22.56 -2.58 -2.18
N CYS A 129 -21.74 -3.60 -2.49
CA CYS A 129 -21.34 -3.91 -3.86
C CYS A 129 -22.54 -4.28 -4.74
N VAL A 130 -23.48 -5.06 -4.20
CA VAL A 130 -24.72 -5.43 -4.91
C VAL A 130 -25.56 -4.19 -5.21
N ARG A 131 -25.87 -3.35 -4.21
CA ARG A 131 -26.59 -2.07 -4.42
C ARG A 131 -25.87 -1.13 -5.39
N ARG A 132 -24.54 -1.19 -5.43
CA ARG A 132 -23.73 -0.41 -6.36
C ARG A 132 -23.82 -0.94 -7.80
N LEU A 133 -23.84 -2.26 -7.99
CA LEU A 133 -24.08 -2.89 -9.29
C LEU A 133 -25.50 -2.61 -9.79
N HIS A 134 -26.49 -2.66 -8.90
CA HIS A 134 -27.88 -2.27 -9.18
C HIS A 134 -27.98 -0.84 -9.72
N ASP A 135 -27.17 0.10 -9.21
CA ASP A 135 -27.14 1.48 -9.71
C ASP A 135 -26.65 1.57 -11.18
N THR A 136 -25.88 0.60 -11.65
CA THR A 136 -25.45 0.48 -13.06
C THR A 136 -26.37 -0.41 -13.91
N GLY A 137 -27.49 -0.88 -13.33
CA GLY A 137 -28.43 -1.79 -13.99
C GLY A 137 -27.91 -3.23 -14.15
N LYS A 138 -26.94 -3.62 -13.32
CA LYS A 138 -26.37 -4.97 -13.30
C LYS A 138 -26.94 -5.78 -12.14
N GLY A 139 -27.12 -7.08 -12.35
CA GLY A 139 -27.56 -8.00 -11.30
C GLY A 139 -26.47 -8.31 -10.29
N SER A 140 -26.88 -8.92 -9.17
CA SER A 140 -25.98 -9.41 -8.12
C SER A 140 -25.09 -10.57 -8.59
N ASP A 141 -25.51 -11.30 -9.63
CA ASP A 141 -24.75 -12.32 -10.34
C ASP A 141 -23.42 -11.81 -10.89
N THR A 142 -23.36 -10.53 -11.28
CA THR A 142 -22.14 -9.88 -11.78
C THR A 142 -21.02 -9.89 -10.73
N LEU A 143 -21.36 -10.00 -9.43
CA LEU A 143 -20.39 -10.12 -8.35
C LEU A 143 -19.60 -11.46 -8.42
N LEU A 144 -20.15 -12.51 -9.04
CA LEU A 144 -19.48 -13.79 -9.22
C LEU A 144 -18.21 -13.68 -10.07
N LEU A 145 -18.07 -12.62 -10.86
CA LEU A 145 -16.82 -12.31 -11.57
C LEU A 145 -15.64 -12.20 -10.61
N PHE A 146 -15.85 -11.86 -9.33
CA PHE A 146 -14.78 -11.83 -8.34
C PHE A 146 -14.05 -13.18 -8.18
N PHE A 147 -14.71 -14.30 -8.47
CA PHE A 147 -14.11 -15.64 -8.42
C PHE A 147 -13.18 -15.95 -9.61
N VAL A 148 -13.19 -15.12 -10.67
CA VAL A 148 -12.24 -15.23 -11.78
C VAL A 148 -10.95 -14.50 -11.39
N PRO A 149 -9.84 -15.20 -11.12
CA PRO A 149 -8.63 -14.58 -10.59
C PRO A 149 -8.05 -13.55 -11.57
N PHE A 150 -7.44 -12.51 -11.01
CA PHE A 150 -6.81 -11.38 -11.71
C PHE A 150 -7.77 -10.51 -12.54
N VAL A 151 -8.41 -11.06 -13.57
CA VAL A 151 -9.23 -10.29 -14.53
C VAL A 151 -10.59 -9.92 -13.94
N GLY A 152 -11.20 -10.83 -13.19
CA GLY A 152 -12.53 -10.65 -12.61
C GLY A 152 -12.65 -9.43 -11.70
N PRO A 153 -11.80 -9.29 -10.66
CA PRO A 153 -11.77 -8.12 -9.80
C PRO A 153 -11.53 -6.80 -10.57
N LEU A 154 -10.73 -6.80 -11.64
CA LEU A 154 -10.49 -5.59 -12.45
C LEU A 154 -11.74 -5.15 -13.21
N ILE A 155 -12.46 -6.10 -13.82
CA ILE A 155 -13.73 -5.82 -14.49
C ILE A 155 -14.75 -5.30 -13.48
N LEU A 156 -14.86 -5.95 -12.33
CA LEU A 156 -15.79 -5.58 -11.27
C LEU A 156 -15.48 -4.17 -10.74
N LEU A 157 -14.21 -3.84 -10.49
CA LEU A 157 -13.78 -2.51 -10.07
C LEU A 157 -14.14 -1.44 -11.11
N GLY A 158 -13.95 -1.76 -12.40
CA GLY A 158 -14.38 -0.91 -13.51
C GLY A 158 -15.89 -0.65 -13.49
N LEU A 159 -16.70 -1.68 -13.28
CA LEU A 159 -18.16 -1.57 -13.18
C LEU A 159 -18.60 -0.74 -11.97
N LEU A 160 -18.04 -1.01 -10.79
CA LEU A 160 -18.33 -0.28 -9.55
C LEU A 160 -17.97 1.22 -9.67
N SER A 161 -17.01 1.56 -10.53
CA SER A 161 -16.55 2.94 -10.77
C SER A 161 -17.40 3.73 -11.79
N LYS A 162 -18.20 3.06 -12.63
CA LYS A 162 -19.01 3.71 -13.68
C LYS A 162 -20.07 4.66 -13.12
N LYS A 163 -20.51 5.66 -13.88
CA LYS A 163 -21.66 6.48 -13.46
C LYS A 163 -22.93 5.61 -13.41
N GLY A 164 -23.79 5.84 -12.41
CA GLY A 164 -25.10 5.21 -12.33
C GLY A 164 -26.02 5.57 -13.49
N GLN A 165 -27.06 4.76 -13.70
CA GLN A 165 -28.09 5.04 -14.68
C GLN A 165 -28.88 6.30 -14.29
N ALA A 166 -29.03 7.23 -15.23
CA ALA A 166 -29.75 8.49 -14.98
C ALA A 166 -31.28 8.32 -14.93
N GLN A 167 -31.77 7.17 -15.40
CA GLN A 167 -33.18 6.82 -15.40
C GLN A 167 -33.48 5.83 -14.27
N ASP A 168 -34.76 5.68 -13.98
CA ASP A 168 -35.26 4.64 -13.11
C ASP A 168 -34.93 3.27 -13.72
N ASN A 169 -34.63 2.31 -12.86
CA ASN A 169 -34.38 0.94 -13.27
C ASN A 169 -35.14 -0.03 -12.37
N GLN A 170 -35.02 -1.33 -12.66
CA GLN A 170 -35.71 -2.38 -11.89
C GLN A 170 -35.35 -2.43 -10.40
N TYR A 171 -34.29 -1.72 -9.97
CA TYR A 171 -33.83 -1.65 -8.59
C TYR A 171 -34.22 -0.35 -7.88
N GLY A 172 -34.95 0.55 -8.54
CA GLY A 172 -35.48 1.78 -7.95
C GLY A 172 -35.22 3.04 -8.78
N SER A 173 -35.69 4.16 -8.22
CA SER A 173 -35.62 5.47 -8.88
C SER A 173 -34.18 5.99 -9.04
N ALA A 174 -33.99 6.90 -9.98
CA ALA A 174 -32.69 7.55 -10.21
C ALA A 174 -32.21 8.33 -8.97
N LEU A 175 -30.93 8.15 -8.60
CA LEU A 175 -30.32 8.83 -7.46
C LEU A 175 -30.16 10.33 -7.76
N GLN A 176 -30.66 11.18 -6.85
CA GLN A 176 -30.75 12.64 -7.05
C GLN A 176 -29.52 13.42 -6.57
N HIS A 177 -28.63 12.78 -5.80
CA HIS A 177 -27.36 13.38 -5.31
C HIS A 177 -27.53 14.70 -4.54
N ILE A 178 -28.50 14.77 -3.64
CA ILE A 178 -28.85 15.96 -2.86
C ILE A 178 -27.78 16.26 -1.80
N VAL A 179 -27.33 17.51 -1.71
CA VAL A 179 -26.38 17.96 -0.68
C VAL A 179 -27.12 18.24 0.63
N ILE A 180 -26.57 17.74 1.74
CA ILE A 180 -27.09 17.99 3.09
C ILE A 180 -26.44 19.26 3.63
N ASP A 181 -27.18 20.35 3.63
CA ASP A 181 -26.79 21.61 4.26
C ASP A 181 -27.03 21.58 5.78
N LYS A 182 -26.64 22.64 6.50
CA LYS A 182 -26.76 22.68 7.97
C LYS A 182 -28.22 22.62 8.45
N ARG A 183 -29.16 23.19 7.68
CA ARG A 183 -30.60 23.17 7.99
C ARG A 183 -31.15 21.76 7.80
N LEU A 184 -30.87 21.12 6.67
CA LEU A 184 -31.34 19.76 6.42
C LEU A 184 -30.69 18.73 7.38
N ALA A 185 -29.42 18.94 7.72
CA ALA A 185 -28.71 18.16 8.72
C ALA A 185 -29.43 18.20 10.10
N SER A 186 -29.89 19.37 10.54
CA SER A 186 -30.61 19.48 11.82
C SER A 186 -31.98 18.81 11.78
N ILE A 187 -32.70 18.92 10.66
CA ILE A 187 -34.01 18.26 10.46
C ILE A 187 -33.86 16.74 10.47
N MET A 188 -32.89 16.21 9.71
CA MET A 188 -32.67 14.76 9.57
C MET A 188 -31.86 14.14 10.74
N LYS A 189 -31.32 14.97 11.64
CA LYS A 189 -30.42 14.58 12.74
C LYS A 189 -29.19 13.81 12.25
N VAL A 190 -28.60 14.27 11.14
CA VAL A 190 -27.37 13.72 10.55
C VAL A 190 -26.32 14.82 10.42
N SER A 191 -25.09 14.48 10.07
CA SER A 191 -24.04 15.47 9.84
C SER A 191 -24.20 16.10 8.44
N PRO A 192 -23.78 17.36 8.24
CA PRO A 192 -23.76 17.96 6.91
C PRO A 192 -22.81 17.19 5.98
N THR A 193 -23.02 17.31 4.67
CA THR A 193 -22.19 16.65 3.66
C THR A 193 -20.71 16.98 3.89
N SER A 194 -19.85 15.94 3.88
CA SER A 194 -18.42 16.10 4.15
C SER A 194 -17.78 17.15 3.24
N SER A 195 -17.08 18.10 3.87
CA SER A 195 -16.35 19.16 3.19
C SER A 195 -15.04 18.65 2.58
N SER A 196 -14.47 19.42 1.65
CA SER A 196 -13.16 19.12 1.08
C SER A 196 -12.06 19.06 2.15
N LEU A 197 -12.18 19.87 3.21
CA LEU A 197 -11.26 19.86 4.36
C LEU A 197 -11.24 18.49 5.06
N THR A 198 -12.41 17.90 5.34
CA THR A 198 -12.47 16.58 5.99
C THR A 198 -11.78 15.50 5.16
N THR A 199 -11.93 15.54 3.84
CA THR A 199 -11.25 14.60 2.93
C THR A 199 -9.73 14.81 2.96
N LYS A 200 -9.26 16.06 2.95
CA LYS A 200 -7.82 16.38 3.05
C LYS A 200 -7.23 15.94 4.39
N VAL A 201 -7.95 16.10 5.50
CA VAL A 201 -7.52 15.62 6.82
C VAL A 201 -7.38 14.11 6.82
N LEU A 202 -8.34 13.36 6.29
CA LEU A 202 -8.25 11.90 6.21
C LEU A 202 -7.08 11.44 5.32
N ILE A 203 -6.81 12.13 4.21
CA ILE A 203 -5.63 11.87 3.38
C ILE A 203 -4.34 12.13 4.16
N ALA A 204 -4.26 13.25 4.89
CA ALA A 204 -3.10 13.58 5.71
C ALA A 204 -2.85 12.51 6.80
N VAL A 205 -3.92 11.97 7.40
CA VAL A 205 -3.86 10.86 8.36
C VAL A 205 -3.32 9.58 7.72
N ILE A 206 -3.75 9.24 6.49
CA ILE A 206 -3.21 8.09 5.77
C ILE A 206 -1.71 8.29 5.51
N VAL A 207 -1.33 9.45 4.99
CA VAL A 207 0.07 9.74 4.67
C VAL A 207 0.93 9.68 5.93
N SER A 208 0.48 10.26 7.04
CA SER A 208 1.22 10.19 8.30
C SER A 208 1.33 8.76 8.83
N ALA A 209 0.27 7.97 8.79
CA ALA A 209 0.27 6.57 9.20
C ALA A 209 1.21 5.69 8.33
N LEU A 210 1.25 5.94 7.02
CA LEU A 210 2.21 5.28 6.11
C LEU A 210 3.65 5.68 6.42
N CYS A 211 3.91 6.97 6.69
CA CYS A 211 5.23 7.44 7.11
C CYS A 211 5.68 6.78 8.43
N VAL A 212 4.78 6.69 9.41
CA VAL A 212 5.05 6.01 10.70
C VAL A 212 5.37 4.54 10.48
N SER A 213 4.57 3.85 9.66
CA SER A 213 4.82 2.43 9.33
C SER A 213 6.18 2.25 8.66
N GLY A 214 6.51 3.11 7.69
CA GLY A 214 7.79 3.11 6.98
C GLY A 214 8.99 3.35 7.91
N LEU A 215 8.88 4.34 8.80
CA LEU A 215 9.93 4.61 9.78
C LEU A 215 10.09 3.45 10.77
N SER A 216 8.98 2.88 11.24
CA SER A 216 8.99 1.74 12.17
C SER A 216 9.65 0.51 11.54
N MET A 217 9.36 0.22 10.27
CA MET A 217 10.03 -0.85 9.53
C MET A 217 11.54 -0.62 9.42
N ARG A 218 11.99 0.63 9.22
CA ARG A 218 13.42 0.96 9.23
C ARG A 218 14.08 0.72 10.59
N TYR A 219 13.41 1.07 11.69
CA TYR A 219 13.92 0.82 13.05
C TYR A 219 14.00 -0.67 13.41
N MET A 220 13.12 -1.50 12.84
CA MET A 220 13.12 -2.95 13.06
C MET A 220 14.06 -3.70 12.11
N ALA A 221 14.55 -3.05 11.05
CA ALA A 221 15.48 -3.66 10.12
C ALA A 221 16.84 -3.94 10.82
N PRO A 222 17.44 -5.13 10.61
CA PRO A 222 18.81 -5.39 11.06
C PRO A 222 19.77 -4.33 10.51
N SER A 223 20.75 -3.90 11.31
CA SER A 223 21.68 -2.81 10.99
C SER A 223 22.55 -3.03 9.75
N ASP A 224 22.55 -4.21 9.13
CA ASP A 224 23.23 -4.47 7.84
C ASP A 224 22.28 -4.49 6.63
N LYS A 225 20.97 -4.69 6.82
CA LYS A 225 19.98 -4.68 5.73
C LYS A 225 19.25 -3.33 5.72
N THR A 226 19.95 -2.31 5.23
CA THR A 226 19.28 -1.09 4.77
C THR A 226 18.24 -1.49 3.71
N ILE A 227 16.96 -1.48 4.09
CA ILE A 227 15.85 -1.76 3.19
C ILE A 227 15.80 -0.64 2.15
N SER A 228 16.48 -0.90 1.05
CA SER A 228 16.34 -0.24 -0.23
C SER A 228 17.07 -1.15 -1.20
N MET A 229 16.43 -2.24 -1.59
CA MET A 229 16.58 -2.91 -2.90
C MET A 229 16.07 -4.36 -2.89
N GLY A 230 15.87 -5.08 -1.77
CA GLY A 230 15.57 -6.53 -1.79
C GLY A 230 14.62 -7.07 -2.89
N TRP A 231 13.44 -6.47 -3.13
CA TRP A 231 12.58 -6.87 -4.26
C TRP A 231 13.10 -6.39 -5.64
N PHE A 232 13.64 -5.17 -5.73
CA PHE A 232 14.22 -4.62 -6.97
C PHE A 232 15.52 -5.33 -7.37
N ALA A 233 16.42 -5.59 -6.43
CA ALA A 233 17.60 -6.44 -6.58
C ALA A 233 17.20 -7.83 -7.04
N ASN A 234 16.25 -8.50 -6.36
CA ASN A 234 15.79 -9.83 -6.81
C ASN A 234 15.21 -9.81 -8.23
N ALA A 235 14.53 -8.73 -8.64
CA ALA A 235 14.03 -8.60 -10.01
C ALA A 235 15.14 -8.39 -11.05
N VAL A 236 16.25 -7.74 -10.69
CA VAL A 236 17.36 -7.42 -11.61
C VAL A 236 18.40 -8.54 -11.64
N VAL A 237 18.76 -9.09 -10.48
CA VAL A 237 19.84 -10.08 -10.34
C VAL A 237 19.38 -11.50 -9.98
N GLY A 238 18.14 -11.68 -9.54
CA GLY A 238 17.61 -12.98 -9.12
C GLY A 238 17.71 -13.20 -7.60
N GLU A 239 16.81 -14.01 -7.08
CA GLU A 239 16.73 -14.35 -5.65
C GLU A 239 18.03 -15.00 -5.14
N GLY A 240 18.49 -14.62 -3.95
CA GLY A 240 19.72 -15.15 -3.33
C GLY A 240 21.04 -14.58 -3.87
N SER A 241 21.00 -13.76 -4.92
CA SER A 241 22.20 -13.18 -5.54
C SER A 241 22.95 -12.20 -4.62
N GLU A 242 22.21 -11.43 -3.82
CA GLU A 242 22.79 -10.49 -2.85
C GLU A 242 23.60 -11.21 -1.77
N GLU A 243 23.07 -12.30 -1.22
CA GLU A 243 23.71 -13.09 -0.16
C GLU A 243 24.97 -13.81 -0.69
N ALA A 244 24.89 -14.36 -1.91
CA ALA A 244 26.05 -14.98 -2.58
C ALA A 244 27.16 -13.95 -2.89
N ALA A 245 26.77 -12.76 -3.34
CA ALA A 245 27.69 -11.66 -3.59
C ALA A 245 28.36 -11.17 -2.28
N GLU A 246 27.59 -11.01 -1.20
CA GLU A 246 28.11 -10.60 0.10
C GLU A 246 29.09 -11.65 0.68
N ALA A 247 28.75 -12.94 0.53
CA ALA A 247 29.62 -14.05 0.93
C ALA A 247 30.97 -13.99 0.20
N SER A 248 30.97 -13.75 -1.12
CA SER A 248 32.21 -13.64 -1.91
C SER A 248 33.16 -12.56 -1.40
N VAL A 249 32.62 -11.40 -0.99
CA VAL A 249 33.41 -10.29 -0.44
C VAL A 249 33.97 -10.64 0.93
N LYS A 250 33.16 -11.24 1.82
CA LYS A 250 33.60 -11.66 3.15
C LYS A 250 34.68 -12.75 3.08
N GLU A 251 34.49 -13.75 2.21
CA GLU A 251 35.45 -14.84 2.02
C GLU A 251 36.78 -14.35 1.45
N TYR A 252 36.75 -13.39 0.52
CA TYR A 252 37.95 -12.74 0.02
C TYR A 252 38.78 -12.09 1.14
N PHE A 253 38.17 -11.22 1.97
CA PHE A 253 38.90 -10.56 3.06
C PHE A 253 39.39 -11.56 4.11
N ASN A 254 38.61 -12.61 4.40
CA ASN A 254 39.04 -13.68 5.28
C ASN A 254 40.27 -14.42 4.72
N ALA A 255 40.30 -14.73 3.42
CA ALA A 255 41.44 -15.38 2.78
C ALA A 255 42.69 -14.49 2.81
N VAL A 256 42.56 -13.18 2.53
CA VAL A 256 43.66 -12.20 2.61
C VAL A 256 44.20 -12.11 4.04
N ASN A 257 43.33 -12.02 5.05
CA ASN A 257 43.72 -11.92 6.46
C ASN A 257 44.41 -13.20 6.96
N ASN A 258 44.01 -14.37 6.46
CA ASN A 258 44.62 -15.67 6.76
C ASN A 258 45.90 -15.94 5.96
N LYS A 259 46.36 -15.00 5.13
CA LYS A 259 47.52 -15.13 4.23
C LYS A 259 47.36 -16.23 3.17
N ASP A 260 46.14 -16.66 2.90
CA ASP A 260 45.80 -17.59 1.83
C ASP A 260 45.53 -16.80 0.54
N TYR A 261 46.63 -16.33 -0.07
CA TYR A 261 46.57 -15.46 -1.24
C TYR A 261 46.07 -16.17 -2.49
N ASP A 262 46.29 -17.49 -2.60
CA ASP A 262 45.80 -18.27 -3.73
C ASP A 262 44.28 -18.39 -3.68
N LYS A 263 43.71 -18.64 -2.51
CA LYS A 263 42.25 -18.63 -2.30
C LYS A 263 41.66 -17.23 -2.43
N ALA A 264 42.34 -16.18 -1.96
CA ALA A 264 41.86 -14.81 -2.14
C ALA A 264 41.79 -14.42 -3.63
N PHE A 265 42.77 -14.85 -4.42
CA PHE A 265 42.85 -14.49 -5.83
C PHE A 265 41.76 -15.15 -6.69
N THR A 266 41.12 -16.25 -6.25
CA THR A 266 40.00 -16.86 -6.98
C THR A 266 38.75 -15.99 -7.01
N TYR A 267 38.60 -15.08 -6.04
CA TYR A 267 37.47 -14.15 -5.96
C TYR A 267 37.70 -12.87 -6.75
N VAL A 268 38.88 -12.64 -7.36
CA VAL A 268 39.11 -11.50 -8.26
C VAL A 268 38.66 -11.88 -9.69
N ILE A 269 38.21 -10.92 -10.50
CA ILE A 269 37.73 -11.15 -11.89
C ILE A 269 38.73 -11.91 -12.79
N ASP A 270 38.20 -12.68 -13.75
CA ASP A 270 38.99 -13.57 -14.62
C ASP A 270 40.02 -12.85 -15.50
N GLN A 271 39.79 -11.58 -15.88
CA GLN A 271 40.77 -10.81 -16.67
C GLN A 271 42.12 -10.62 -15.95
N ALA A 272 42.12 -10.54 -14.61
CA ALA A 272 43.34 -10.49 -13.80
C ALA A 272 43.96 -11.90 -13.59
N LYS A 273 43.19 -12.99 -13.76
CA LYS A 273 43.69 -14.37 -13.65
C LYS A 273 44.55 -14.79 -14.84
N ALA A 274 44.38 -14.16 -16.00
CA ALA A 274 45.07 -14.53 -17.23
C ALA A 274 46.55 -14.08 -17.30
N ASN A 275 47.01 -13.20 -16.40
CA ASN A 275 48.37 -12.65 -16.42
C ASN A 275 49.17 -13.04 -15.14
N PRO A 276 50.12 -13.99 -15.22
CA PRO A 276 50.94 -14.42 -14.08
C PRO A 276 51.70 -13.28 -13.39
N THR A 277 52.09 -12.25 -14.15
CA THR A 277 52.83 -11.10 -13.63
C THR A 277 51.96 -10.17 -12.79
N GLU A 278 50.67 -10.04 -13.12
CA GLU A 278 49.72 -9.25 -12.32
C GLU A 278 49.35 -9.96 -11.02
N LYS A 279 49.19 -11.29 -11.06
CA LYS A 279 49.01 -12.09 -9.84
C LYS A 279 50.16 -11.86 -8.86
N GLN A 280 51.41 -11.90 -9.33
CA GLN A 280 52.57 -11.68 -8.46
C GLN A 280 52.60 -10.26 -7.87
N LYS A 281 52.37 -9.22 -8.69
CA LYS A 281 52.29 -7.83 -8.21
C LYS A 281 51.18 -7.63 -7.18
N TRP A 282 50.03 -8.26 -7.39
CA TRP A 282 48.90 -8.21 -6.47
C TRP A 282 49.25 -8.88 -5.13
N ILE A 283 49.84 -10.08 -5.16
CA ILE A 283 50.26 -10.79 -3.95
C ILE A 283 51.28 -9.96 -3.15
N GLU A 284 52.26 -9.34 -3.82
CA GLU A 284 53.24 -8.47 -3.17
C GLU A 284 52.59 -7.23 -2.53
N SER A 285 51.57 -6.66 -3.16
CA SER A 285 50.78 -5.56 -2.60
C SER A 285 50.00 -6.02 -1.35
N MET A 286 49.36 -7.19 -1.40
CA MET A 286 48.57 -7.71 -0.28
C MET A 286 49.42 -8.14 0.91
N LYS A 287 50.65 -8.62 0.69
CA LYS A 287 51.61 -8.91 1.76
C LYS A 287 51.98 -7.68 2.60
N LYS A 288 51.91 -6.48 2.00
CA LYS A 288 52.20 -5.20 2.66
C LYS A 288 50.93 -4.53 3.23
N ALA A 289 49.75 -5.08 2.96
CA ALA A 289 48.49 -4.51 3.41
C ALA A 289 48.26 -4.80 4.90
N PRO A 290 47.64 -3.87 5.65
CA PRO A 290 47.21 -4.12 7.02
C PRO A 290 46.04 -5.10 7.03
N LYS A 291 45.78 -5.71 8.20
CA LYS A 291 44.61 -6.58 8.37
C LYS A 291 43.33 -5.76 8.20
N VAL A 292 42.38 -6.24 7.41
CA VAL A 292 41.12 -5.53 7.13
C VAL A 292 39.94 -6.41 7.53
N ASP A 293 39.18 -5.96 8.52
CA ASP A 293 37.95 -6.62 8.95
C ASP A 293 36.73 -5.88 8.37
N VAL A 294 35.79 -6.63 7.77
CA VAL A 294 34.57 -6.07 7.17
C VAL A 294 33.53 -5.88 8.27
N VAL A 295 33.23 -4.64 8.64
CA VAL A 295 32.30 -4.31 9.74
C VAL A 295 30.86 -4.33 9.25
N SER A 296 30.61 -3.78 8.06
CA SER A 296 29.29 -3.80 7.42
C SER A 296 29.41 -3.73 5.91
N LEU A 297 28.48 -4.39 5.22
CA LEU A 297 28.28 -4.31 3.77
C LEU A 297 26.83 -3.93 3.52
N GLY A 298 26.59 -2.75 2.94
CA GLY A 298 25.27 -2.34 2.46
C GLY A 298 25.24 -2.34 0.95
N VAL A 299 24.17 -2.82 0.32
CA VAL A 299 24.01 -2.68 -1.13
C VAL A 299 23.81 -1.20 -1.47
N SER A 300 24.75 -0.64 -2.22
CA SER A 300 24.67 0.72 -2.75
C SER A 300 23.94 0.73 -4.09
N GLN A 301 24.24 -0.23 -4.98
CA GLN A 301 23.63 -0.28 -6.31
C GLN A 301 23.60 -1.70 -6.89
N VAL A 302 22.59 -1.96 -7.73
CA VAL A 302 22.49 -3.17 -8.55
C VAL A 302 22.33 -2.75 -10.01
N SER A 303 23.15 -3.32 -10.90
CA SER A 303 23.15 -3.00 -12.34
C SER A 303 23.44 -4.23 -13.18
N ARG A 304 23.27 -4.09 -14.51
CA ARG A 304 23.74 -5.08 -15.49
C ARG A 304 24.73 -4.41 -16.42
N VAL A 305 25.87 -5.07 -16.65
CA VAL A 305 26.89 -4.62 -17.59
C VAL A 305 27.01 -5.67 -18.69
N GLY A 306 26.48 -5.35 -19.87
CA GLY A 306 26.26 -6.34 -20.92
C GLY A 306 25.32 -7.45 -20.45
N ASN A 307 25.80 -8.70 -20.46
CA ASN A 307 25.06 -9.86 -19.97
C ASN A 307 25.38 -10.23 -18.51
N LEU A 308 26.30 -9.50 -17.86
CA LEU A 308 26.76 -9.81 -16.51
C LEU A 308 25.99 -8.99 -15.48
N LYS A 309 25.72 -9.61 -14.33
CA LYS A 309 25.10 -8.95 -13.18
C LYS A 309 26.18 -8.28 -12.36
N ARG A 310 25.93 -7.05 -11.90
CA ARG A 310 26.87 -6.29 -11.06
C ARG A 310 26.16 -5.78 -9.80
N ILE A 311 26.80 -5.96 -8.65
CA ILE A 311 26.37 -5.39 -7.37
C ILE A 311 27.51 -4.54 -6.82
N THR A 312 27.20 -3.32 -6.39
CA THR A 312 28.15 -2.45 -5.71
C THR A 312 27.75 -2.33 -4.25
N PHE A 313 28.66 -2.70 -3.37
CA PHE A 313 28.51 -2.59 -1.92
C PHE A 313 29.19 -1.34 -1.40
N GLU A 314 28.52 -0.65 -0.50
CA GLU A 314 29.12 0.28 0.45
C GLU A 314 29.68 -0.53 1.63
N ALA A 315 31.01 -0.59 1.73
CA ALA A 315 31.72 -1.33 2.76
C ALA A 315 32.30 -0.38 3.81
N ASN A 316 32.02 -0.67 5.09
CA ASN A 316 32.73 -0.07 6.21
C ASN A 316 33.83 -1.04 6.67
N LEU A 317 35.08 -0.66 6.42
CA LEU A 317 36.26 -1.50 6.66
C LEU A 317 37.02 -1.00 7.89
N GLN A 318 37.36 -1.92 8.79
CA GLN A 318 38.22 -1.65 9.94
C GLN A 318 39.64 -2.14 9.62
N MET A 319 40.58 -1.21 9.52
CA MET A 319 41.98 -1.52 9.24
C MET A 319 42.75 -1.58 10.55
N THR A 320 43.45 -2.68 10.79
CA THR A 320 44.27 -2.90 11.98
C THR A 320 45.75 -2.93 11.58
N LYS A 321 46.52 -1.95 12.03
CA LYS A 321 47.98 -1.93 11.87
C LYS A 321 48.65 -2.51 13.12
N PRO A 322 49.60 -3.46 12.99
CA PRO A 322 50.45 -3.84 14.09
C PRO A 322 51.53 -2.76 14.28
N SER A 323 51.30 -1.79 15.16
CA SER A 323 52.34 -0.90 15.68
C SER A 323 52.79 -1.38 17.05
N GLU A 324 54.09 -1.25 17.34
CA GLU A 324 54.68 -1.55 18.65
C GLU A 324 53.95 -0.74 19.75
N GLY A 325 53.09 -1.42 20.51
CA GLY A 325 52.51 -0.91 21.76
C GLY A 325 51.05 -0.46 21.73
N ALA A 326 50.42 -0.25 20.57
CA ALA A 326 48.98 0.06 20.50
C ALA A 326 48.37 -0.36 19.15
N VAL A 327 47.18 -0.96 19.20
CA VAL A 327 46.40 -1.37 18.03
C VAL A 327 45.54 -0.19 17.57
N GLU A 328 46.02 0.59 16.59
CA GLU A 328 45.20 1.63 15.96
C GLU A 328 44.21 0.98 14.98
N ALA A 329 42.92 1.05 15.32
CA ALA A 329 41.83 0.66 14.44
C ALA A 329 41.28 1.89 13.70
N THR A 330 41.43 1.94 12.38
CA THR A 330 40.89 3.02 11.55
C THR A 330 39.69 2.52 10.74
N HIS A 331 38.55 3.20 10.85
CA HIS A 331 37.37 2.93 10.03
C HIS A 331 37.46 3.68 8.71
N THR A 332 37.27 2.97 7.61
CA THR A 332 37.36 3.51 6.26
C THR A 332 36.17 3.05 5.41
N LYS A 333 35.43 4.00 4.84
CA LYS A 333 34.37 3.74 3.87
C LYS A 333 34.96 3.50 2.48
N ARG A 334 34.54 2.42 1.82
CA ARG A 334 34.94 2.04 0.45
C ARG A 334 33.74 1.47 -0.31
N TYR A 335 33.77 1.59 -1.63
CA TYR A 335 32.81 0.92 -2.51
C TYR A 335 33.46 -0.30 -3.15
N ILE A 336 32.80 -1.45 -3.08
CA ILE A 336 33.30 -2.73 -3.62
C ILE A 336 32.33 -3.17 -4.70
N SER A 337 32.79 -3.27 -5.93
CA SER A 337 31.96 -3.78 -7.03
C SER A 337 32.27 -5.25 -7.28
N VAL A 338 31.21 -6.04 -7.41
CA VAL A 338 31.27 -7.47 -7.74
C VAL A 338 30.42 -7.78 -8.97
N ILE A 339 30.88 -8.72 -9.78
CA ILE A 339 30.20 -9.19 -10.98
C ILE A 339 29.98 -10.70 -10.92
N GLU A 340 28.88 -11.19 -11.48
CA GLU A 340 28.62 -12.62 -11.63
C GLU A 340 29.15 -13.13 -12.97
N GLU A 341 30.11 -14.05 -12.95
CA GLU A 341 30.61 -14.77 -14.12
C GLU A 341 30.40 -16.28 -13.90
N ASN A 342 29.75 -16.96 -14.85
CA ASN A 342 29.53 -18.42 -14.82
C ASN A 342 28.91 -18.97 -13.51
N GLY A 343 28.07 -18.17 -12.83
CA GLY A 343 27.41 -18.55 -11.57
C GLY A 343 28.24 -18.33 -10.31
N ALA A 344 29.41 -17.69 -10.41
CA ALA A 344 30.24 -17.28 -9.29
C ALA A 344 30.40 -15.75 -9.24
N TRP A 345 30.47 -15.19 -8.04
CA TRP A 345 30.65 -13.76 -7.82
C TRP A 345 32.13 -13.42 -7.66
N HIS A 346 32.59 -12.43 -8.42
CA HIS A 346 33.98 -11.98 -8.45
C HIS A 346 34.08 -10.48 -8.21
N ILE A 347 35.11 -10.04 -7.49
CA ILE A 347 35.41 -8.65 -7.19
C ILE A 347 36.03 -8.01 -8.42
N GLU A 348 35.30 -7.05 -8.97
CA GLU A 348 35.73 -6.21 -10.10
C GLU A 348 36.69 -5.11 -9.63
N GLY A 349 36.42 -4.49 -8.48
CA GLY A 349 37.28 -3.40 -8.01
C GLY A 349 36.87 -2.78 -6.68
N PHE A 350 37.82 -2.00 -6.14
CA PHE A 350 37.67 -1.22 -4.92
C PHE A 350 37.77 0.28 -5.25
N TYR A 351 36.75 1.04 -4.88
CA TYR A 351 36.64 2.46 -5.18
C TYR A 351 36.58 3.29 -3.89
N LYS A 352 37.16 4.49 -3.92
CA LYS A 352 37.11 5.44 -2.79
C LYS A 352 35.78 6.18 -2.75
N ASP A 353 35.33 6.60 -3.93
CA ASP A 353 34.08 7.30 -4.17
C ASP A 353 33.16 6.39 -4.98
N ASP A 354 31.88 6.72 -5.05
CA ASP A 354 30.93 5.93 -5.84
C ASP A 354 31.36 5.94 -7.31
N PRO A 355 31.64 4.78 -7.92
CA PRO A 355 32.18 4.71 -9.28
C PRO A 355 31.26 5.31 -10.36
N ASN A 356 30.00 5.63 -10.03
CA ASN A 356 29.03 6.20 -10.95
C ASN A 356 28.70 7.68 -10.72
N ASP A 357 29.33 8.36 -9.75
CA ASP A 357 29.11 9.79 -9.46
C ASP A 357 30.03 10.71 -10.29
N LYS A 358 30.32 10.32 -11.55
CA LYS A 358 31.16 11.07 -12.50
C LYS A 358 30.42 11.50 -13.75
#